data_AF-A0A263DBC6-F1
#
_entry.id   AF-A0A263DBC6-F1
#
_cell.length_a   1.000
_cell.length_b   1.000
_cell.length_c   1.000
_cell.angle_alpha   90.00
_cell.angle_beta   90.00
_cell.angle_gamma   90.00
#
_symmetry.space_group_name_H-M   'P 1'
#
loop_
_entity.id
_entity.type
_entity.pdbx_description
1 polymer ?
#
loop_
_entity_poly.entity_id
_entity_poly.type
_entity_poly.pdbx_seq_one_letter_code
_entity_poly.pdbx_strand_id
1 'polypeptide(L)'
;MNRASAWTLTPSSAANATLSTASRAQHRGRRPRWHRAADAFQHNGYSLYNVCGNVWEWYADRFDDPHTNRAMRGGFYLCHDLYCNRCRVAARTGNSPDSSVGNLGFRTAADV
;
A
#
# COMPACT_ATOMS: atom_id res chain seq x y z
N MET A 1 4.77 -37.16 -29.44
CA MET A 1 3.91 -36.97 -28.24
C MET A 1 4.82 -37.02 -27.01
N ASN A 2 4.66 -36.04 -26.11
CA ASN A 2 5.42 -35.78 -24.88
C ASN A 2 6.93 -35.47 -24.98
N ARG A 3 7.25 -34.18 -24.83
CA ARG A 3 8.43 -33.74 -24.07
C ARG A 3 8.02 -32.59 -23.14
N ALA A 4 8.27 -32.79 -21.85
CA ALA A 4 8.17 -31.77 -20.83
C ALA A 4 9.24 -30.70 -21.10
N SER A 5 8.82 -29.44 -21.19
CA SER A 5 9.73 -28.30 -21.31
C SER A 5 9.89 -27.68 -19.92
N ALA A 6 11.05 -27.94 -19.32
CA ALA A 6 11.50 -27.26 -18.11
C ALA A 6 11.70 -25.77 -18.40
N TRP A 7 10.98 -24.90 -17.69
CA TRP A 7 11.28 -23.47 -17.66
C TRP A 7 12.30 -23.22 -16.56
N THR A 8 13.56 -23.17 -16.98
CA THR A 8 14.69 -22.69 -16.19
C THR A 8 14.43 -21.23 -15.82
N LEU A 9 14.17 -20.97 -14.53
CA LEU A 9 14.17 -19.62 -13.99
C LEU A 9 15.60 -19.08 -14.04
N THR A 10 15.90 -18.24 -15.02
CA THR A 10 17.12 -17.42 -15.04
C THR A 10 17.00 -16.36 -13.95
N PRO A 11 17.98 -16.23 -13.03
CA PRO A 11 17.99 -15.17 -12.03
C PRO A 11 18.51 -13.90 -12.71
N SER A 12 17.70 -13.26 -13.54
CA SER A 12 18.01 -11.93 -14.08
C SER A 12 17.13 -10.91 -13.37
N SER A 13 17.81 -10.08 -12.58
CA SER A 13 17.33 -8.86 -11.92
C SER A 13 16.30 -9.05 -10.80
N ALA A 14 16.81 -9.18 -9.59
CA ALA A 14 16.18 -8.75 -8.35
C ALA A 14 15.91 -7.22 -8.31
N ALA A 15 15.21 -6.69 -9.31
CA ALA A 15 14.90 -5.26 -9.43
C ALA A 15 13.53 -5.10 -10.09
N ASN A 16 12.49 -4.87 -9.29
CA ASN A 16 11.21 -4.24 -9.66
C ASN A 16 10.18 -4.27 -8.52
N ALA A 17 10.57 -4.72 -7.32
CA ALA A 17 10.02 -4.09 -6.12
C ALA A 17 10.70 -2.72 -5.98
N THR A 18 10.07 -1.66 -6.50
CA THR A 18 10.44 -0.27 -6.24
C THR A 18 10.13 0.07 -4.76
N LEU A 19 10.68 -0.73 -3.84
CA LEU A 19 10.72 -0.53 -2.41
C LEU A 19 12.02 0.21 -2.07
N SER A 20 12.27 1.37 -2.68
CA SER A 20 13.42 2.22 -2.29
C SER A 20 13.37 3.57 -3.02
N THR A 21 12.41 4.45 -2.70
CA THR A 21 12.58 5.93 -2.75
C THR A 21 11.32 6.73 -2.40
N ALA A 22 10.16 6.13 -2.17
CA ALA A 22 8.96 6.90 -1.84
C ALA A 22 9.02 7.61 -0.48
N SER A 23 9.90 7.19 0.46
CA SER A 23 10.01 7.83 1.79
C SER A 23 11.17 8.81 1.94
N ARG A 24 12.11 8.88 0.99
CA ARG A 24 13.37 9.65 1.18
C ARG A 24 13.54 10.82 0.20
N ALA A 25 12.68 10.93 -0.82
CA ALA A 25 12.68 12.08 -1.71
C ALA A 25 11.65 13.11 -1.23
N GLN A 26 12.08 14.38 -1.15
CA GLN A 26 11.24 15.60 -1.19
C GLN A 26 10.88 16.26 0.15
N HIS A 27 11.90 16.70 0.91
CA HIS A 27 11.78 17.77 1.92
C HIS A 27 12.16 19.17 1.39
N ARG A 28 12.11 19.43 0.08
CA ARG A 28 12.40 20.75 -0.48
C ARG A 28 11.11 21.53 -0.81
N GLY A 29 10.71 22.42 0.11
CA GLY A 29 10.18 23.73 -0.29
C GLY A 29 8.67 23.96 -0.46
N ARG A 30 7.77 23.09 -0.02
CA ARG A 30 6.31 23.41 0.07
C ARG A 30 5.75 22.96 1.40
N ARG A 31 4.79 23.72 1.94
CA ARG A 31 4.13 23.58 3.26
C ARG A 31 4.05 22.12 3.74
N PRO A 32 4.24 21.83 5.05
CA PRO A 32 4.27 20.46 5.55
C PRO A 32 2.88 19.84 5.51
N ARG A 33 2.43 19.45 4.31
CA ARG A 33 1.39 18.46 4.15
C ARG A 33 2.07 17.11 4.29
N TRP A 34 1.80 16.46 5.42
CA TRP A 34 2.31 15.13 5.73
C TRP A 34 1.88 14.11 4.66
N HIS A 35 0.64 14.25 4.18
CA HIS A 35 0.08 13.54 3.04
C HIS A 35 0.35 14.29 1.72
N ARG A 36 0.55 13.52 0.64
CA ARG A 36 0.74 14.05 -0.72
C ARG A 36 -0.58 14.02 -1.49
N ALA A 37 -0.62 14.70 -2.64
CA ALA A 37 -1.75 14.64 -3.55
C ALA A 37 -2.05 13.19 -3.97
N ALA A 38 -3.31 12.87 -4.24
CA ALA A 38 -3.73 11.48 -4.52
C ALA A 38 -3.11 10.90 -5.80
N ASP A 39 -2.75 11.78 -6.74
CA ASP A 39 -2.08 11.50 -8.02
C ASP A 39 -0.55 11.67 -7.95
N ALA A 40 0.01 11.89 -6.76
CA ALA A 40 1.45 11.95 -6.59
C ALA A 40 2.08 10.58 -6.87
N PHE A 41 3.32 10.61 -7.39
CA PHE A 41 4.14 9.44 -7.76
C PHE A 41 3.60 8.64 -8.95
N GLN A 42 4.34 7.61 -9.35
CA GLN A 42 3.97 6.74 -10.46
C GLN A 42 2.84 5.79 -10.04
N HIS A 43 1.88 5.56 -10.94
CA HIS A 43 0.86 4.53 -10.77
C HIS A 43 1.43 3.12 -10.96
N ASN A 44 0.70 2.11 -10.48
CA ASN A 44 0.97 0.71 -10.80
C ASN A 44 0.44 0.32 -12.20
N GLY A 45 0.69 -0.90 -12.66
CA GLY A 45 0.21 -1.41 -13.97
C GLY A 45 -1.32 -1.43 -14.17
N TYR A 46 -2.09 -1.09 -13.14
CA TYR A 46 -3.55 -0.94 -13.18
C TYR A 46 -4.00 0.53 -13.08
N SER A 47 -3.09 1.48 -13.30
CA SER A 47 -3.35 2.93 -13.19
C SER A 47 -3.80 3.38 -11.79
N LEU A 48 -3.46 2.62 -10.74
CA LEU A 48 -3.74 2.98 -9.35
C LEU A 48 -2.56 3.70 -8.73
N TYR A 49 -2.83 4.86 -8.12
CA TYR A 49 -1.86 5.66 -7.39
C TYR A 49 -1.88 5.36 -5.90
N ASN A 50 -0.73 5.57 -5.24
CA ASN A 50 -0.58 5.57 -3.78
C ASN A 50 -1.21 4.37 -3.06
N VAL A 51 -1.20 3.18 -3.68
CA VAL A 51 -1.72 1.94 -3.06
C VAL A 51 -0.87 1.49 -1.87
N CYS A 52 0.40 1.92 -1.83
CA CYS A 52 1.31 1.71 -0.70
C CYS A 52 1.86 3.06 -0.23
N GLY A 53 1.54 3.45 1.00
CA GLY A 53 1.90 4.72 1.61
C GLY A 53 0.81 5.78 1.50
N ASN A 54 1.18 7.04 1.74
CA ASN A 54 0.26 8.18 1.90
C ASN A 54 -0.71 7.99 3.06
N VAL A 55 -1.85 7.31 2.87
CA VAL A 55 -2.85 7.08 3.92
C VAL A 55 -3.24 5.61 3.94
N TRP A 56 -3.58 5.12 5.14
CA TRP A 56 -4.29 3.85 5.25
C TRP A 56 -5.61 3.93 4.51
N GLU A 57 -6.06 2.80 3.98
CA GLU A 57 -7.33 2.73 3.27
C GLU A 57 -8.22 1.65 3.87
N TRP A 58 -9.44 2.03 4.21
CA TRP A 58 -10.49 1.12 4.66
C TRP A 58 -10.89 0.13 3.56
N TYR A 59 -11.16 -1.11 3.98
CA TYR A 59 -11.76 -2.18 3.19
C TYR A 59 -13.11 -2.59 3.80
N ALA A 60 -14.02 -3.08 2.96
CA ALA A 60 -15.33 -3.57 3.41
C ALA A 60 -15.22 -4.82 4.32
N ASP A 61 -14.16 -5.61 4.11
CA ASP A 61 -13.89 -6.84 4.85
C ASP A 61 -13.66 -6.60 6.34
N ARG A 62 -14.07 -7.57 7.17
CA ARG A 62 -13.70 -7.63 8.58
C ARG A 62 -12.24 -8.07 8.72
N PHE A 63 -11.53 -7.50 9.69
CA PHE A 63 -10.14 -7.86 9.93
C PHE A 63 -10.02 -9.12 10.80
N ASP A 64 -10.87 -9.27 11.80
CA ASP A 64 -10.87 -10.31 12.80
C ASP A 64 -12.32 -10.73 13.11
N ASP A 65 -12.49 -11.92 13.67
CA ASP A 65 -13.76 -12.50 14.15
C ASP A 65 -13.44 -13.08 15.54
N PRO A 66 -14.09 -12.66 16.65
CA PRO A 66 -15.37 -11.95 16.78
C PRO A 66 -15.31 -10.42 16.84
N HIS A 67 -14.12 -9.81 16.76
CA HIS A 67 -14.00 -8.36 16.87
C HIS A 67 -14.62 -7.66 15.64
N THR A 68 -15.22 -6.50 15.85
CA THR A 68 -15.92 -5.75 14.80
C THR A 68 -14.98 -4.88 13.95
N ASN A 69 -13.66 -5.08 14.03
CA ASN A 69 -12.71 -4.23 13.34
C ASN A 69 -12.80 -4.41 11.83
N ARG A 70 -12.68 -3.30 11.10
CA ARG A 70 -12.61 -3.30 9.65
C ARG A 70 -11.16 -3.37 9.20
N ALA A 71 -10.93 -4.05 8.08
CA ALA A 71 -9.60 -4.19 7.51
C ALA A 71 -9.12 -2.85 6.93
N MET A 72 -7.85 -2.56 7.13
CA MET A 72 -7.13 -1.44 6.53
C MET A 72 -5.87 -1.94 5.83
N ARG A 73 -5.56 -1.39 4.66
CA ARG A 73 -4.39 -1.73 3.84
C ARG A 73 -3.65 -0.49 3.33
N GLY A 74 -2.44 -0.72 2.82
CA GLY A 74 -1.64 0.30 2.14
C GLY A 74 -0.55 0.96 2.99
N GLY A 75 -0.69 1.00 4.31
CA GLY A 75 0.24 1.78 5.14
C GLY A 75 0.01 3.28 4.97
N PHE A 76 0.84 4.11 5.60
CA PHE A 76 0.62 5.56 5.66
C PHE A 76 1.94 6.33 5.68
N TYR A 77 1.87 7.66 5.59
CA TYR A 77 3.05 8.54 5.50
C TYR A 77 4.00 8.51 6.70
N LEU A 78 3.63 7.91 7.85
CA LEU A 78 4.58 7.68 8.96
C LEU A 78 5.12 6.24 8.99
N CYS A 79 4.76 5.34 8.08
CA CYS A 79 5.38 4.02 8.06
C CYS A 79 6.91 4.10 7.89
N HIS A 80 7.63 3.26 8.63
CA HIS A 80 9.08 3.18 8.60
C HIS A 80 9.53 1.75 8.89
N ASP A 81 10.62 1.31 8.26
CA ASP A 81 11.07 -0.09 8.30
C ASP A 81 11.31 -0.63 9.72
N LEU A 82 11.78 0.24 10.62
CA LEU A 82 12.12 -0.13 12.00
C LEU A 82 10.92 -0.43 12.89
N TYR A 83 9.75 0.18 12.66
CA TYR A 83 8.62 0.05 13.60
C TYR A 83 7.28 -0.23 12.92
N CYS A 84 7.14 0.11 11.63
CA CYS A 84 5.92 -0.11 10.88
C CYS A 84 6.26 -0.43 9.42
N ASN A 85 6.67 -1.67 9.19
CA ASN A 85 6.90 -2.21 7.86
C ASN A 85 5.57 -2.65 7.20
N ARG A 86 4.57 -1.75 7.16
CA ARG A 86 3.24 -2.03 6.62
C ARG A 86 2.93 -1.33 5.28
N CYS A 87 3.88 -0.60 4.70
CA CYS A 87 3.82 -0.15 3.30
C CYS A 87 4.17 -1.30 2.32
N ARG A 88 3.52 -2.45 2.50
CA ARG A 88 3.65 -3.63 1.63
C ARG A 88 2.26 -4.03 1.17
N VAL A 89 2.11 -4.46 -0.08
CA VAL A 89 0.80 -4.84 -0.67
C VAL A 89 0.08 -5.91 0.15
N ALA A 90 0.83 -6.84 0.75
CA ALA A 90 0.28 -7.91 1.58
C ALA A 90 -0.01 -7.50 3.05
N ALA A 91 0.43 -6.31 3.48
CA ALA A 91 0.24 -5.88 4.86
C ALA A 91 -1.23 -5.49 5.12
N ARG A 92 -1.75 -5.95 6.25
CA ARG A 92 -3.10 -5.69 6.74
C ARG A 92 -3.07 -5.33 8.21
N THR A 93 -3.98 -4.46 8.63
CA THR A 93 -4.25 -4.15 10.03
C THR A 93 -5.75 -3.92 10.22
N GLY A 94 -6.25 -4.01 11.44
CA GLY A 94 -7.64 -3.71 11.77
C GLY A 94 -7.76 -2.43 12.59
N ASN A 95 -8.91 -1.76 12.50
CA ASN A 95 -9.32 -0.72 13.44
C ASN A 95 -10.85 -0.71 13.58
N SER A 96 -11.36 -0.18 14.68
CA SER A 96 -12.81 -0.10 14.93
C SER A 96 -13.48 0.81 13.89
N PRO A 97 -14.66 0.47 13.37
CA PRO A 97 -15.31 1.20 12.27
C PRO A 97 -15.72 2.63 12.61
N ASP A 98 -15.83 2.95 13.90
CA ASP A 98 -16.12 4.27 14.45
C ASP A 98 -14.86 5.14 14.62
N SER A 99 -13.67 4.55 14.52
CA SER A 99 -12.41 5.25 14.75
C SER A 99 -11.97 6.03 13.52
N SER A 100 -11.58 7.28 13.72
CA SER A 100 -11.00 8.14 12.70
C SER A 100 -9.61 8.62 13.11
N VAL A 101 -8.68 8.60 12.17
CA VAL A 101 -7.28 9.01 12.39
C VAL A 101 -6.83 9.83 11.18
N GLY A 102 -6.02 10.88 11.38
CA GLY A 102 -5.60 11.78 10.30
C GLY A 102 -4.71 11.15 9.20
N ASN A 103 -4.38 9.87 9.33
CA ASN A 103 -3.61 9.08 8.39
C ASN A 103 -4.44 7.94 7.74
N LEU A 104 -5.77 8.00 7.85
CA LEU A 104 -6.71 6.98 7.40
C LEU A 104 -7.76 7.61 6.47
N GLY A 105 -7.92 7.00 5.30
CA GLY A 105 -8.90 7.36 4.26
C GLY A 105 -9.51 6.11 3.63
N PHE A 106 -10.02 6.25 2.41
CA PHE A 106 -10.63 5.15 1.65
C PHE A 106 -10.63 5.46 0.15
N ARG A 107 -10.79 4.42 -0.66
CA ARG A 107 -11.11 4.51 -2.08
C ARG A 107 -12.37 3.70 -2.38
N THR A 108 -13.12 4.11 -3.38
CA THR A 108 -14.35 3.40 -3.79
C THR A 108 -14.05 2.39 -4.88
N ALA A 109 -14.84 1.33 -4.93
CA ALA A 109 -14.93 0.40 -6.03
C ALA A 109 -16.39 0.27 -6.43
N ALA A 110 -16.66 0.02 -7.70
CA ALA A 110 -17.99 -0.22 -8.23
C ALA A 110 -17.96 -1.48 -9.08
N ASP A 111 -19.08 -2.19 -9.09
CA ASP A 111 -19.31 -3.27 -10.05
C ASP A 111 -19.52 -2.69 -11.46
N VAL A 112 -19.22 -3.48 -12.49
CA VAL A 112 -19.23 -3.05 -13.90
C VAL A 112 -20.55 -3.33 -14.59
#